data_AF-A0A3B6JPH9-F1
#
_entry.id   AF-A0A3B6JPH9-F1
#
_cell.length_a   1.000
_cell.length_b   1.000
_cell.length_c   1.000
_cell.angle_alpha   90.00
_cell.angle_beta   90.00
_cell.angle_gamma   90.00
#
_symmetry.space_group_name_H-M   'P 1'
#
loop_
_entity.id
_entity.type
_entity.pdbx_description
1 polymer ?
#
loop_
_entity_poly.entity_id
_entity_poly.type
_entity_poly.pdbx_seq_one_letter_code
_entity_poly.pdbx_strand_id
1 'polypeptide(L)'
;MMEAPSLEHRVPAEERHRIERVARFVARDRDGDLAEALLLRLLRITRNGRRWGFLANDHPLHPYYLQQKVSEQCRILRPRHAADR
;
A
#
# COMPACT_ATOMS: atom_id res chain seq x y z
N MET A 1 -20.11 2.01 -17.50
CA MET A 1 -19.09 2.22 -16.44
C MET A 1 -19.15 1.00 -15.54
N MET A 2 -18.16 0.11 -15.57
CA MET A 2 -18.15 -1.08 -14.73
C MET A 2 -17.61 -0.67 -13.35
N GLU A 3 -18.49 -0.55 -12.36
CA GLU A 3 -18.10 -0.55 -10.95
C GLU A 3 -17.35 -1.86 -10.69
N ALA A 4 -16.06 -1.77 -10.38
CA ALA A 4 -15.32 -2.92 -9.89
C ALA A 4 -15.97 -3.33 -8.56
N PRO A 5 -16.55 -4.54 -8.45
CA PRO A 5 -17.12 -4.98 -7.19
C PRO A 5 -16.02 -4.88 -6.14
N SER A 6 -16.24 -4.07 -5.11
CA SER A 6 -15.25 -3.64 -4.14
C SER A 6 -14.53 -4.86 -3.55
N LEU A 7 -13.37 -5.21 -4.12
CA LEU A 7 -12.50 -6.31 -3.67
C LEU A 7 -12.26 -6.19 -2.17
N GLU A 8 -12.25 -4.96 -1.67
CA GLU A 8 -12.27 -4.61 -0.26
C GLU A 8 -13.16 -5.57 0.54
N HIS A 9 -14.45 -5.74 0.22
CA HIS A 9 -15.41 -6.44 1.08
C HIS A 9 -15.11 -7.94 1.28
N ARG A 10 -14.22 -8.54 0.47
CA ARG A 10 -13.85 -9.96 0.54
C ARG A 10 -12.45 -10.21 1.10
N VAL A 11 -11.67 -9.17 1.40
CA VAL A 11 -10.32 -9.33 1.96
C VAL A 11 -10.41 -9.46 3.48
N PRO A 12 -9.77 -10.49 4.09
CA PRO A 12 -9.67 -10.61 5.54
C PRO A 12 -9.17 -9.32 6.19
N ALA A 13 -9.75 -8.94 7.33
CA ALA A 13 -9.39 -7.71 8.04
C ALA A 13 -7.89 -7.63 8.38
N GLU A 14 -7.28 -8.76 8.72
CA GLU A 14 -5.84 -8.86 8.97
C GLU A 14 -4.99 -8.55 7.74
N GLU A 15 -5.45 -8.98 6.56
CA GLU A 15 -4.75 -8.77 5.29
C GLU A 15 -4.88 -7.31 4.84
N ARG A 16 -6.07 -6.71 4.98
CA ARG A 16 -6.27 -5.26 4.81
C ARG A 16 -5.34 -4.45 5.71
N HIS A 17 -5.35 -4.74 7.02
CA HIS A 17 -4.52 -4.05 8.00
C HIS A 17 -3.02 -4.14 7.67
N ARG A 18 -2.58 -5.30 7.16
CA ARG A 18 -1.20 -5.50 6.70
C ARG A 18 -0.88 -4.60 5.52
N ILE A 19 -1.74 -4.56 4.50
CA ILE A 19 -1.57 -3.74 3.31
C ILE A 19 -1.49 -2.26 3.69
N GLU A 20 -2.40 -1.78 4.54
CA GLU A 20 -2.41 -0.39 5.03
C GLU A 20 -1.13 -0.03 5.80
N ARG A 21 -0.61 -0.95 6.62
CA ARG A 21 0.67 -0.73 7.33
C ARG A 21 1.83 -0.58 6.36
N VAL A 22 1.88 -1.42 5.32
CA VAL A 22 2.94 -1.38 4.31
C VAL A 22 2.83 -0.13 3.45
N ALA A 23 1.62 0.22 3.01
CA ALA A 23 1.34 1.45 2.28
C ALA A 23 1.81 2.69 3.06
N ARG A 24 1.48 2.77 4.37
CA ARG A 24 1.97 3.85 5.25
C ARG A 24 3.48 3.90 5.39
N PHE A 25 4.13 2.73 5.47
CA PHE A 25 5.58 2.66 5.58
C PHE A 25 6.25 3.15 4.30
N VAL A 26 5.82 2.65 3.15
CA VAL A 26 6.36 3.01 1.83
C VAL A 26 6.08 4.48 1.49
N ALA A 27 4.87 4.98 1.78
CA ALA A 27 4.49 6.36 1.49
C ALA A 27 5.35 7.42 2.21
N ARG A 28 6.04 7.05 3.29
CA ARG A 28 6.93 7.94 4.04
C ARG A 28 8.34 8.04 3.44
N ASP A 29 8.68 7.15 2.53
CA ASP A 29 9.96 7.15 1.85
C ASP A 29 10.00 8.33 0.87
N ARG A 30 10.67 9.42 1.27
CA ARG A 30 10.71 10.69 0.52
C ARG A 30 11.68 10.66 -0.65
N ASP A 31 12.64 9.73 -0.65
CA ASP A 31 13.76 9.69 -1.59
C ASP A 31 13.57 8.69 -2.74
N GLY A 32 12.34 8.19 -2.92
CA GLY A 32 11.94 7.42 -4.09
C GLY A 32 12.05 5.91 -3.88
N ASP A 33 10.89 5.28 -3.68
CA ASP A 33 10.55 3.86 -3.82
C ASP A 33 11.55 2.80 -3.29
N LEU A 34 12.58 3.16 -2.52
CA LEU A 34 13.62 2.24 -2.07
C LEU A 34 13.02 1.18 -1.13
N ALA A 35 12.16 1.61 -0.20
CA ALA A 35 11.44 0.71 0.67
C ALA A 35 10.61 -0.32 -0.12
N GLU A 36 9.89 0.12 -1.14
CA GLU A 36 9.06 -0.73 -2.00
C GLU A 36 9.92 -1.70 -2.82
N ALA A 37 11.02 -1.21 -3.39
CA ALA A 37 11.97 -2.00 -4.16
C ALA A 37 12.63 -3.09 -3.30
N LEU A 38 13.00 -2.79 -2.05
CA LEU A 38 13.54 -3.77 -1.12
C LEU A 38 12.52 -4.85 -0.77
N LEU A 39 11.26 -4.48 -0.52
CA LEU A 39 10.19 -5.44 -0.24
C LEU A 39 9.88 -6.33 -1.45
N LEU A 40 9.87 -5.77 -2.67
CA LEU A 40 9.76 -6.53 -3.92
C LEU A 40 10.94 -7.49 -4.11
N ARG A 41 12.16 -7.06 -3.82
CA ARG A 41 13.35 -7.92 -3.88
C ARG A 41 13.27 -9.06 -2.85
N LEU A 42 12.83 -8.76 -1.64
CA LEU A 42 12.58 -9.76 -0.59
C LEU A 42 11.49 -10.76 -1.00
N LEU A 43 10.40 -10.30 -1.63
CA LEU A 43 9.37 -11.18 -2.19
C LEU A 43 9.96 -12.15 -3.20
N ARG A 44 10.83 -11.67 -4.11
CA ARG A 44 11.48 -12.51 -5.13
C ARG A 44 12.40 -13.57 -4.51
N ILE A 45 13.16 -13.21 -3.47
CA ILE A 45 14.09 -14.12 -2.79
C ILE A 45 13.34 -15.15 -1.94
N THR A 46 12.39 -14.69 -1.12
CA THR A 46 11.71 -15.54 -0.13
C THR A 46 10.49 -16.27 -0.69
N ARG A 47 10.02 -15.88 -1.88
CA ARG A 47 8.75 -16.33 -2.48
C ARG A 47 7.55 -16.19 -1.52
N ASN A 48 7.61 -15.21 -0.62
CA ASN A 48 6.59 -15.01 0.41
C ASN A 48 5.36 -14.26 -0.13
N GLY A 49 4.68 -14.87 -1.09
CA GLY A 49 3.48 -14.32 -1.73
C GLY A 49 2.33 -14.10 -0.73
N ARG A 50 2.23 -14.92 0.32
CA ARG A 50 1.22 -14.72 1.37
C ARG A 50 1.37 -13.43 2.15
N ARG A 51 2.62 -12.96 2.38
CA ARG A 51 2.86 -11.74 3.15
C ARG A 51 2.95 -10.49 2.28
N TRP A 52 3.61 -10.59 1.13
CA TRP A 52 3.98 -9.43 0.32
C TRP A 52 3.51 -9.51 -1.12
N GLY A 53 2.71 -10.53 -1.48
CA GLY A 53 2.27 -10.77 -2.86
C GLY A 53 1.57 -9.57 -3.48
N PHE A 54 0.82 -8.79 -2.68
CA PHE A 54 0.14 -7.57 -3.13
C PHE A 54 1.05 -6.46 -3.67
N LEU A 55 2.37 -6.53 -3.43
CA LEU A 55 3.33 -5.60 -4.03
C LEU A 55 3.53 -5.88 -5.52
N ALA A 56 3.31 -7.12 -5.98
CA ALA A 56 3.46 -7.49 -7.37
C ALA A 56 2.25 -7.02 -8.21
N ASN A 57 2.52 -6.50 -9.41
CA ASN A 57 1.51 -5.88 -10.27
C ASN A 57 0.40 -6.84 -10.73
N ASP A 58 0.68 -8.14 -10.76
CA ASP A 58 -0.23 -9.21 -11.14
C ASP A 58 -1.15 -9.66 -9.99
N HIS A 59 -0.91 -9.18 -8.76
CA HIS A 59 -1.68 -9.58 -7.60
C HIS A 59 -3.06 -8.90 -7.56
N PRO A 60 -4.16 -9.63 -7.24
CA PRO A 60 -5.51 -9.04 -7.20
C PRO A 60 -5.66 -7.85 -6.25
N LEU A 61 -4.85 -7.80 -5.18
CA LEU A 61 -4.86 -6.72 -4.18
C LEU A 61 -3.88 -5.58 -4.47
N HIS A 62 -3.15 -5.64 -5.58
CA HIS A 62 -2.21 -4.60 -5.96
C HIS A 62 -2.89 -3.23 -6.18
N PRO A 63 -4.05 -3.12 -6.86
CA PRO A 63 -4.75 -1.84 -7.01
C PRO A 63 -5.15 -1.22 -5.66
N TYR A 64 -5.61 -2.06 -4.71
CA TYR A 64 -5.96 -1.60 -3.36
C TYR A 64 -4.72 -1.09 -2.61
N TYR A 65 -3.59 -1.81 -2.69
CA TYR A 65 -2.32 -1.35 -2.14
C TYR A 65 -1.88 0.02 -2.71
N LEU A 66 -1.93 0.19 -4.03
CA LEU A 66 -1.57 1.46 -4.68
C LEU A 66 -2.47 2.60 -4.23
N GLN A 67 -3.78 2.38 -4.14
CA GLN A 67 -4.73 3.37 -3.64
C GLN A 67 -4.37 3.83 -2.21
N GLN A 68 -4.05 2.89 -1.32
CA GLN A 68 -3.63 3.22 0.04
C GLN A 68 -2.29 3.98 0.07
N LYS A 69 -1.32 3.57 -0.77
CA LYS A 69 -0.02 4.24 -0.88
C LYS A 69 -0.18 5.71 -1.28
N VAL A 70 -0.94 5.96 -2.35
CA VAL A 70 -1.21 7.32 -2.84
C VAL A 70 -2.00 8.13 -1.81
N SER A 71 -3.01 7.55 -1.17
CA SER A 71 -3.78 8.20 -0.10
C SER A 71 -2.87 8.69 1.04
N GLU A 72 -1.93 7.85 1.48
CA GLU A 72 -0.98 8.19 2.53
C GLU A 72 0.06 9.23 2.07
N GLN A 73 0.54 9.17 0.83
CA GLN A 73 1.40 10.22 0.25
C GLN A 73 0.67 11.56 0.21
N CYS A 74 -0.58 11.59 -0.27
CA CYS A 74 -1.41 12.80 -0.26
C CYS A 74 -1.65 13.32 1.16
N ARG A 75 -1.82 12.43 2.15
CA ARG A 75 -1.96 12.80 3.56
C ARG A 75 -0.70 13.45 4.12
N ILE A 76 0.49 12.97 3.74
CA ILE A 76 1.78 13.53 4.16
C ILE A 76 2.01 14.91 3.54
N LEU A 77 1.61 15.08 2.27
CA LEU A 77 1.75 16.34 1.54
C LEU A 77 0.71 17.38 1.94
N ARG A 78 -0.46 16.95 2.45
CA ARG A 78 -1.49 17.88 2.92
C ARG A 78 -0.87 18.73 4.04
N PRO A 79 -0.87 20.07 3.92
CA PRO A 79 -0.52 20.94 5.02
C PRO A 79 -1.42 20.53 6.18
N ARG A 80 -0.82 20.11 7.30
CA ARG A 80 -1.56 20.18 8.55
C ARG A 80 -1.88 21.66 8.66
N HIS A 81 -3.15 22.03 8.47
CA HIS A 81 -3.61 23.30 9.03
C HIS A 81 -3.08 23.27 10.45
N ALA A 82 -2.10 24.11 10.73
CA ALA A 82 -1.81 24.51 12.08
C ALA A 82 -3.17 24.98 12.57
N ALA A 83 -3.82 24.14 13.38
CA ALA A 83 -4.95 24.60 14.14
C ALA A 83 -4.36 25.77 14.94
N ASP A 84 -4.82 26.97 14.58
CA ASP A 84 -4.60 28.19 15.31
C ASP A 84 -4.73 27.92 16.82
N ARG A 85 -3.69 28.39 17.55
CA ARG A 85 -3.57 28.56 19.02
C ARG A 85 -2.90 27.45 19.82
#